data_AF-A0A531KGF7-F1
#
_entry.id   AF-A0A531KGF7-F1
#
_cell.length_a   1.000
_cell.length_b   1.000
_cell.length_c   1.000
_cell.angle_alpha   90.00
_cell.angle_beta   90.00
_cell.angle_gamma   90.00
#
_symmetry.space_group_name_H-M   'P 1'
#
loop_
_entity.id
_entity.type
_entity.pdbx_description
1 polymer ?
#
loop_
_entity_poly.entity_id
_entity_poly.type
_entity_poly.pdbx_seq_one_letter_code
_entity_poly.pdbx_strand_id
1 'polypeptide(L)'
;MEQCWRWYGPDDPVTLDHVKQAGATGVVSALHNIYDGRAWSLTDILERKRIIEAEGLTWSVVESIPVHNSIKIGSAERLRYVGWYKDTIRALVKAGIATICYNFMPVVDWTRTDLAYRLPTTGYA
;
A
#
# COMPACT_ATOMS: atom_id res chain seq x y z
N MET A 1 8.32 -15.92 -12.14
CA MET A 1 7.28 -15.46 -11.21
C MET A 1 7.93 -14.41 -10.32
N GLU A 2 7.41 -13.18 -10.28
CA GLU A 2 7.93 -12.17 -9.37
C GLU A 2 7.36 -12.41 -7.97
N GLN A 3 8.21 -12.51 -6.96
CA GLN A 3 7.81 -12.71 -5.57
C GLN A 3 7.90 -11.37 -4.84
N CYS A 4 6.77 -10.95 -4.27
CA CYS A 4 6.65 -9.65 -3.61
C CYS A 4 6.39 -9.81 -2.11
N TRP A 5 6.80 -8.80 -1.35
CA TRP A 5 6.55 -8.70 0.09
C TRP A 5 5.86 -7.39 0.44
N ARG A 6 4.86 -7.40 1.33
CA ARG A 6 4.22 -6.18 1.80
C ARG A 6 5.05 -5.50 2.89
N TRP A 7 5.54 -4.30 2.61
CA TRP A 7 6.37 -3.51 3.51
C TRP A 7 5.71 -2.15 3.77
N TYR A 8 5.50 -1.82 5.06
CA TYR A 8 4.70 -0.67 5.50
C TYR A 8 5.46 0.66 5.51
N GLY A 9 6.78 0.65 5.32
CA GLY A 9 7.60 1.85 5.32
C GLY A 9 8.72 1.80 6.36
N PRO A 10 9.42 2.92 6.58
CA PRO A 10 10.59 2.97 7.47
C PRO A 10 10.34 2.49 8.91
N ASP A 11 9.10 2.59 9.39
CA ASP A 11 8.70 2.19 10.74
C ASP A 11 8.24 0.71 10.82
N ASP A 12 8.28 -0.04 9.72
CA ASP A 12 7.96 -1.47 9.71
C ASP A 12 9.03 -2.26 10.51
N PRO A 13 8.65 -3.09 11.50
CA PRO A 13 9.62 -3.92 12.22
C PRO A 13 10.34 -4.93 11.30
N VAL A 14 9.78 -5.26 10.14
CA VAL A 14 10.45 -6.05 9.10
C VAL A 14 11.21 -5.09 8.18
N THR A 15 12.55 -5.12 8.27
CA THR A 15 13.42 -4.30 7.42
C THR A 15 13.42 -4.79 5.97
N LEU A 16 13.77 -3.90 5.03
CA LEU A 16 13.95 -4.28 3.63
C LEU A 16 15.09 -5.30 3.44
N ASP A 17 16.09 -5.32 4.32
CA ASP A 17 17.12 -6.37 4.31
C ASP A 17 16.53 -7.75 4.62
N HIS A 18 15.65 -7.87 5.62
CA HIS A 18 14.92 -9.11 5.88
C HIS A 18 14.04 -9.51 4.69
N VAL A 19 13.39 -8.54 4.04
CA VAL A 19 12.59 -8.79 2.82
C VAL A 19 13.43 -9.41 1.71
N LYS A 20 14.65 -8.91 1.48
CA LYS A 20 15.59 -9.48 0.50
C LYS A 20 16.04 -10.88 0.89
N GLN A 21 16.40 -11.07 2.15
CA GLN A 21 16.84 -12.38 2.65
C GLN A 21 15.72 -13.44 2.58
N ALA A 22 14.46 -13.03 2.68
CA ALA A 22 13.30 -13.90 2.46
C ALA A 22 13.10 -14.31 0.98
N GLY A 23 13.88 -13.73 0.05
CA GLY A 23 13.88 -14.07 -1.37
C GLY A 23 12.95 -13.21 -2.24
N ALA A 24 12.30 -12.19 -1.68
CA ALA A 24 11.47 -11.28 -2.46
C ALA A 24 12.33 -10.39 -3.36
N THR A 25 11.86 -10.15 -4.58
CA THR A 25 12.49 -9.20 -5.53
C THR A 25 11.65 -7.93 -5.68
N GLY A 26 10.37 -8.00 -5.35
CA GLY A 26 9.42 -6.90 -5.39
C GLY A 26 8.87 -6.54 -4.01
N VAL A 27 8.42 -5.30 -3.88
CA VAL A 27 7.78 -4.75 -2.70
C VAL A 27 6.37 -4.32 -3.05
N VAL A 28 5.43 -4.68 -2.19
CA VAL A 28 4.09 -4.12 -2.11
C VAL A 28 4.09 -3.06 -1.01
N SER A 29 3.74 -1.81 -1.31
CA SER A 29 3.76 -0.73 -0.31
C SER A 29 2.73 0.36 -0.60
N ALA A 30 2.54 1.28 0.34
CA ALA A 30 1.70 2.47 0.21
C ALA A 30 2.19 3.61 1.10
N LEU A 31 1.76 4.85 0.82
CA LEU A 31 2.07 6.01 1.66
C LEU A 31 1.09 6.11 2.84
N HIS A 32 1.31 5.27 3.87
CA HIS A 32 0.41 5.17 5.03
C HIS A 32 0.29 6.46 5.85
N ASN A 33 1.28 7.35 5.77
CA ASN A 33 1.22 8.70 6.34
C ASN A 33 0.22 9.63 5.61
N ILE A 34 -0.31 9.22 4.45
CA ILE A 34 -1.30 9.94 3.66
C ILE A 34 -2.53 9.05 3.44
N TYR A 35 -3.38 8.96 4.47
CA TYR A 35 -4.56 8.09 4.49
C TYR A 35 -5.92 8.82 4.44
N ASP A 36 -5.90 10.15 4.37
CA ASP A 36 -7.10 11.02 4.36
C ASP A 36 -7.78 11.15 2.98
N GLY A 37 -7.26 10.48 1.95
CA GLY A 37 -7.78 10.49 0.58
C GLY A 37 -7.31 11.67 -0.26
N ARG A 38 -6.42 12.53 0.24
CA ARG A 38 -5.76 13.54 -0.60
C ARG A 38 -4.79 12.90 -1.61
N ALA A 39 -4.50 13.61 -2.69
CA ALA A 39 -3.60 13.10 -3.72
C ALA A 39 -2.18 12.88 -3.17
N TRP A 40 -1.54 11.79 -3.56
CA TRP A 40 -0.11 11.59 -3.31
C TRP A 40 0.70 12.43 -4.30
N SER A 41 1.69 13.15 -3.80
CA SER A 41 2.59 13.91 -4.67
C SER A 41 3.58 12.97 -5.37
N LEU A 42 4.06 13.37 -6.56
CA LEU A 42 5.12 12.63 -7.24
C LEU A 42 6.38 12.55 -6.38
N THR A 43 6.69 13.60 -5.63
CA THR A 43 7.85 13.64 -4.74
C THR A 43 7.76 12.59 -3.63
N ASP A 44 6.61 12.46 -2.97
CA ASP A 44 6.44 11.45 -1.90
C ASP A 44 6.54 10.02 -2.45
N ILE A 45 5.98 9.78 -3.63
CA ILE A 45 6.07 8.49 -4.33
C ILE A 45 7.54 8.18 -4.68
N LEU A 46 8.25 9.14 -5.26
CA LEU A 46 9.65 8.96 -5.64
C LEU A 46 10.55 8.75 -4.43
N GLU A 47 10.27 9.40 -3.30
CA GLU A 47 11.05 9.17 -2.08
C GLU A 47 10.86 7.75 -1.54
N ARG A 48 9.61 7.26 -1.46
CA ARG A 48 9.36 5.87 -1.08
C ARG A 48 10.02 4.89 -2.04
N LYS A 49 9.90 5.15 -3.35
CA LYS A 49 10.53 4.34 -4.39
C LYS A 49 12.05 4.29 -4.22
N ARG A 50 12.68 5.45 -3.99
CA ARG A 50 14.14 5.56 -3.77
C ARG A 50 14.60 4.74 -2.57
N ILE A 51 13.86 4.74 -1.46
CA ILE A 51 14.19 3.94 -0.27
C ILE A 51 14.17 2.44 -0.61
N ILE A 52 13.16 1.98 -1.34
CA ILE A 52 13.02 0.58 -1.76
C ILE A 52 14.15 0.19 -2.73
N GLU A 53 14.40 1.02 -3.75
CA GLU A 53 15.41 0.76 -4.78
C GLU A 53 16.85 0.83 -4.26
N ALA A 54 17.11 1.65 -3.22
CA ALA A 54 18.42 1.71 -2.57
C ALA A 54 18.84 0.37 -1.95
N GLU A 55 17.87 -0.49 -1.61
CA GLU A 55 18.14 -1.82 -1.10
C GLU A 55 18.28 -2.87 -2.22
N GLY A 56 18.01 -2.51 -3.47
CA GLY A 56 18.04 -3.43 -4.62
C GLY A 56 16.71 -4.15 -4.86
N LEU A 57 15.61 -3.62 -4.32
CA LEU A 57 14.24 -4.12 -4.53
C LEU A 57 13.46 -3.21 -5.49
N THR A 58 12.42 -3.74 -6.11
CA THR A 58 11.49 -2.95 -6.95
C THR A 58 10.22 -2.63 -6.18
N TRP A 59 9.69 -1.40 -6.27
CA TRP A 59 8.31 -1.15 -5.83
C TRP A 59 7.33 -1.60 -6.92
N SER A 60 6.85 -2.84 -6.81
CA SER A 60 6.09 -3.51 -7.87
C SER A 60 4.59 -3.25 -7.79
N VAL A 61 4.02 -3.15 -6.57
CA VAL A 61 2.57 -2.99 -6.37
C VAL A 61 2.27 -1.93 -5.32
N VAL A 62 1.25 -1.10 -5.57
CA VAL A 62 0.66 -0.25 -4.53
C VAL A 62 -0.44 -1.02 -3.81
N GLU A 63 -0.34 -1.17 -2.49
CA GLU A 63 -1.43 -1.71 -1.66
C GLU A 63 -1.52 -0.97 -0.31
N SER A 64 -2.39 0.05 -0.19
CA SER A 64 -3.42 0.49 -1.15
C SER A 64 -3.51 2.00 -1.22
N ILE A 65 -4.10 2.52 -2.30
CA ILE A 65 -4.64 3.89 -2.29
C ILE A 65 -6.00 3.83 -1.56
N PRO A 66 -6.21 4.59 -0.47
CA PRO A 66 -7.47 4.55 0.27
C PRO A 66 -8.61 5.14 -0.57
N VAL A 67 -9.67 4.37 -0.77
CA VAL A 67 -10.93 4.88 -1.36
C VAL A 67 -11.68 5.65 -0.29
N HIS A 68 -11.76 6.97 -0.44
CA HIS A 68 -12.41 7.84 0.55
C HIS A 68 -13.90 7.51 0.73
N ASN A 69 -14.41 7.65 1.95
CA ASN A 69 -15.80 7.28 2.29
C ASN A 69 -16.84 8.04 1.47
N SER A 70 -16.60 9.30 1.10
CA SER A 70 -17.50 10.06 0.21
C SER A 70 -17.77 9.36 -1.12
N ILE A 71 -16.78 8.62 -1.65
CA ILE A 71 -16.93 7.81 -2.86
C ILE A 71 -17.83 6.61 -2.56
N LYS A 72 -17.59 5.91 -1.44
CA LYS A 72 -18.33 4.70 -1.05
C LYS A 72 -19.82 4.98 -0.81
N ILE A 73 -20.15 6.10 -0.16
CA ILE A 73 -21.54 6.48 0.14
C ILE A 73 -22.17 7.39 -0.93
N GLY A 74 -21.43 7.75 -1.97
CA GLY A 74 -21.93 8.59 -3.06
C GLY A 74 -22.24 10.04 -2.67
N SER A 75 -21.59 10.63 -1.65
CA SER A 75 -21.89 12.00 -1.21
C SER A 75 -21.48 13.08 -2.22
N ALA A 76 -21.83 14.34 -1.97
CA ALA A 76 -21.51 15.47 -2.85
C ALA A 76 -20.00 15.63 -3.09
N GLU A 77 -19.17 15.37 -2.08
CA GLU A 77 -17.71 15.49 -2.17
C GLU A 77 -17.04 14.41 -3.03
N ARG A 78 -17.76 13.37 -3.46
CA ARG A 78 -17.16 12.23 -4.19
C ARG A 78 -16.34 12.66 -5.41
N LEU A 79 -16.79 13.70 -6.13
CA LEU A 79 -16.12 14.15 -7.35
C LEU A 79 -14.72 14.72 -7.05
N ARG A 80 -14.57 15.43 -5.93
CA ARG A 80 -13.27 15.94 -5.47
C ARG A 80 -12.30 14.80 -5.19
N TYR A 81 -12.73 13.82 -4.40
CA TYR A 81 -11.89 12.68 -4.04
C TYR A 81 -11.58 11.76 -5.23
N VAL A 82 -12.51 11.60 -6.18
CA VAL A 82 -12.23 10.92 -7.45
C VAL A 82 -11.15 11.67 -8.25
N GLY A 83 -11.16 13.01 -8.23
CA GLY A 83 -10.09 13.83 -8.82
C GLY A 83 -8.72 13.51 -8.22
N TRP A 84 -8.61 13.58 -6.90
CA TRP A 84 -7.37 13.26 -6.17
C TRP A 84 -6.90 11.82 -6.34
N TYR A 85 -7.83 10.86 -6.40
CA TYR A 85 -7.52 9.47 -6.68
C TYR A 85 -6.90 9.32 -8.08
N LYS A 86 -7.46 9.99 -9.10
CA LYS A 86 -6.88 10.02 -10.46
C LYS A 86 -5.51 10.68 -10.50
N ASP A 87 -5.30 11.76 -9.74
CA ASP A 87 -4.00 12.43 -9.67
C ASP A 87 -2.92 11.53 -9.07
N THR A 88 -3.28 10.76 -8.04
CA THR A 88 -2.40 9.74 -7.46
C THR A 88 -2.04 8.67 -8.50
N ILE A 89 -3.02 8.12 -9.23
CA ILE A 89 -2.76 7.14 -10.31
C ILE A 89 -1.79 7.72 -11.35
N ARG A 90 -2.01 8.96 -11.80
CA ARG A 90 -1.11 9.61 -12.77
C ARG A 90 0.31 9.78 -12.23
N ALA A 91 0.46 10.13 -10.95
CA ALA A 91 1.76 10.27 -10.31
C ALA A 91 2.49 8.91 -10.18
N LEU A 92 1.77 7.86 -9.80
CA LEU A 92 2.31 6.49 -9.75
C LEU A 92 2.80 6.00 -11.11
N VAL A 93 2.02 6.23 -12.18
CA VAL A 93 2.42 5.88 -13.55
C VAL A 93 3.68 6.66 -13.97
N LYS A 94 3.79 7.95 -13.64
CA LYS A 94 5.01 8.74 -13.88
C LYS A 94 6.22 8.19 -13.13
N ALA A 95 6.02 7.63 -11.94
CA ALA A 95 7.05 6.93 -11.18
C ALA A 95 7.32 5.50 -11.67
N GLY A 96 6.61 5.02 -12.70
CA GLY A 96 6.79 3.68 -13.27
C GLY A 96 6.08 2.56 -12.50
N ILE A 97 5.11 2.88 -11.64
CA ILE A 97 4.35 1.90 -10.86
C ILE A 97 2.96 1.75 -11.51
N ALA A 98 2.66 0.56 -12.03
CA ALA A 98 1.48 0.32 -12.87
C ALA A 98 0.42 -0.60 -12.24
N THR A 99 0.73 -1.26 -11.12
CA THR A 99 -0.19 -2.18 -10.45
C THR A 99 -0.68 -1.60 -9.13
N ILE A 100 -1.99 -1.46 -9.00
CA ILE A 100 -2.65 -0.86 -7.84
C ILE A 100 -3.71 -1.82 -7.30
N CYS A 101 -3.52 -2.25 -6.06
CA CYS A 101 -4.50 -2.97 -5.27
C CYS A 101 -5.33 -1.99 -4.44
N TYR A 102 -6.65 -2.20 -4.39
CA TYR A 102 -7.59 -1.37 -3.63
C TYR A 102 -8.79 -2.22 -3.18
N ASN A 103 -9.57 -1.69 -2.24
CA ASN A 103 -10.84 -2.30 -1.83
C ASN A 103 -11.98 -1.25 -1.79
N PHE A 104 -13.21 -1.73 -1.75
CA PHE A 104 -14.41 -0.89 -1.63
C PHE A 104 -15.24 -1.25 -0.38
N MET A 105 -14.58 -1.69 0.68
CA MET A 105 -15.25 -2.14 1.91
C MET A 105 -15.82 -0.93 2.68
N PRO A 106 -17.13 -0.92 3.01
CA PRO A 106 -17.72 0.15 3.79
C PRO A 106 -17.40 -0.02 5.28
N VAL A 107 -16.98 1.07 5.92
CA VAL A 107 -16.72 1.19 7.38
C VAL A 107 -15.52 0.38 7.87
N VAL A 108 -15.56 -0.94 7.79
CA VAL A 108 -14.50 -1.83 8.29
C VAL A 108 -13.72 -2.44 7.13
N ASP A 109 -12.39 -2.47 7.25
CA ASP A 109 -11.52 -3.21 6.35
C ASP A 109 -11.48 -4.71 6.78
N TRP A 110 -10.41 -5.42 6.45
CA TRP A 110 -10.22 -6.82 6.87
C TRP A 110 -10.54 -7.02 8.36
N THR A 111 -11.51 -7.89 8.64
CA THR A 111 -12.06 -8.10 9.99
C THR A 111 -11.64 -9.46 10.52
N ARG A 112 -11.26 -9.53 11.80
CA ARG A 112 -10.91 -10.75 12.53
C ARG A 112 -11.51 -10.69 13.93
N THR A 113 -11.87 -11.83 14.50
CA THR A 113 -12.39 -11.94 15.87
C THR A 113 -11.33 -12.33 16.89
N ASP A 114 -10.25 -12.96 16.43
CA ASP A 114 -9.09 -13.37 17.22
C ASP A 114 -7.83 -13.10 16.36
N LEU A 115 -6.81 -12.47 16.96
CA LEU A 115 -5.53 -12.14 16.31
C LEU A 115 -4.39 -13.05 16.78
N ALA A 116 -4.69 -13.97 17.71
CA ALA A 116 -3.73 -14.88 18.32
C ALA A 116 -4.37 -16.27 18.50
N TYR A 117 -5.09 -16.75 17.48
CA TYR A 117 -5.71 -18.06 17.53
C TYR A 117 -4.63 -19.14 17.48
N ARG A 118 -4.51 -19.93 18.55
CA ARG A 118 -3.45 -20.95 18.65
C ARG A 118 -3.74 -22.13 17.73
N LEU A 119 -2.80 -22.42 16.82
CA LEU A 119 -2.90 -23.61 15.95
C LEU A 119 -2.41 -24.87 16.68
N PRO A 120 -2.73 -26.08 16.15
CA PRO A 120 -2.14 -27.33 16.63
C PRO A 120 -0.61 -27.40 16.42
N THR A 121 -0.06 -26.55 15.55
CA THR A 121 1.38 -26.39 15.33
C THR A 121 1.96 -25.35 16.33
N THR A 122 3.19 -24.87 16.09
CA THR A 122 3.83 -23.88 16.97
C THR A 122 3.42 -22.43 16.72
N GLY A 123 2.62 -22.15 15.68
CA GLY A 123 2.24 -20.79 15.28
C GLY A 123 0.88 -20.31 15.78
N TYR A 124 0.65 -19.01 15.70
CA TYR A 124 -0.66 -18.36 15.86
C TYR A 124 -1.21 -17.96 14.49
N ALA A 125 -2.54 -17.94 14.35
CA ALA A 125 -3.27 -17.47 13.18
C ALA A 125 -4.13 -16.25 13.50
#